data_AF-A0A7C3IIW1-F1
#
_entry.id   AF-A0A7C3IIW1-F1
#
_cell.length_a   1.000
_cell.length_b   1.000
_cell.length_c   1.000
_cell.angle_alpha   90.00
_cell.angle_beta   90.00
_cell.angle_gamma   90.00
#
_symmetry.space_group_name_H-M   'P 1'
#
loop_
_entity.id
_entity.type
_entity.pdbx_description
1 polymer ?
#
loop_
_entity_poly.entity_id
_entity_poly.type
_entity_poly.pdbx_seq_one_letter_code
_entity_poly.pdbx_strand_id
1 'polypeptide(L)'
;MFLDREIRNLLLKAADQFPVVVLTGARQAGKTTVLQNLFPHYRYVSLDLPSLAEQAERDPETFLSANPPPLIVDEVQYAPGLFRHIKAAVDRNRHSNGQYILTGSQHFILMKNISDSLAGRAAVFELENLSIIELDKAGIFPTKGKGLYRLLCRGEFPELWRNQTMDSNTFYTSYLVTYLERDVRQILQVTSLRDFERFIRLLAARSGSILNKTDLAKDVGVSSKAINDWISVLQASGQIILLEPWFANFGKRLVRSPKIYFRDCGLLSFLLGIDETILDRSPFKGAIWETFLFAELRKTDAYREGQGRIWYYRDQNA
;
A
#
# COMPACT_ATOMS: atom_id res chain seq x y z
N MET A 1 -11.15 18.32 5.94
CA MET A 1 -10.01 18.43 6.87
C MET A 1 -8.85 17.61 6.31
N PHE A 2 -7.65 18.18 6.23
CA PHE A 2 -6.42 17.42 5.99
C PHE A 2 -5.95 16.80 7.31
N LEU A 3 -5.50 15.55 7.27
CA LEU A 3 -4.94 14.86 8.43
C LEU A 3 -3.41 14.88 8.29
N ASP A 4 -2.72 15.48 9.26
CA ASP A 4 -1.26 15.51 9.26
C ASP A 4 -0.72 14.07 9.37
N ARG A 5 0.26 13.75 8.53
CA ARG A 5 0.78 12.39 8.39
C ARG A 5 2.16 12.26 9.00
N GLU A 6 2.42 11.17 9.71
CA GLU A 6 3.71 10.93 10.38
C GLU A 6 4.88 10.87 9.40
N ILE A 7 4.63 10.42 8.16
CA ILE A 7 5.63 10.37 7.09
C ILE A 7 6.13 11.75 6.63
N ARG A 8 5.44 12.84 7.00
CA ARG A 8 5.71 14.21 6.55
C ARG A 8 7.18 14.60 6.65
N ASN A 9 7.78 14.41 7.82
CA ASN A 9 9.17 14.83 8.07
C ASN A 9 10.16 14.01 7.24
N LEU A 10 9.88 12.72 7.03
CA LEU A 10 10.70 11.85 6.19
C LEU A 10 10.67 12.29 4.72
N LEU A 11 9.48 12.66 4.20
CA LEU A 11 9.36 13.12 2.81
C LEU A 11 10.06 14.46 2.57
N LEU A 12 9.92 15.42 3.51
CA LEU A 12 10.60 16.71 3.41
C LEU A 12 12.12 16.52 3.46
N LYS A 13 12.62 15.76 4.44
CA LYS A 13 14.05 15.43 4.57
C LYS A 13 14.58 14.71 3.33
N ALA A 14 13.81 13.80 2.75
CA ALA A 14 14.20 13.10 1.53
C ALA A 14 14.25 14.03 0.31
N ALA A 15 13.30 14.96 0.18
CA ALA A 15 13.32 15.96 -0.88
C ALA A 15 14.53 16.89 -0.78
N ASP A 16 15.03 17.15 0.43
CA ASP A 16 16.26 17.93 0.63
C ASP A 16 17.55 17.15 0.30
N GLN A 17 17.48 15.81 0.25
CA GLN A 17 18.66 14.94 0.14
C GLN A 17 18.76 14.19 -1.20
N PHE A 18 17.63 13.98 -1.86
CA PHE A 18 17.55 13.21 -3.10
C PHE A 18 16.90 14.05 -4.20
N PRO A 19 17.39 13.95 -5.46
CA PRO A 19 16.77 14.63 -6.58
C PRO A 19 15.39 14.08 -6.94
N VAL A 20 15.11 12.82 -6.60
CA VAL A 20 13.80 12.20 -6.80
C VAL A 20 13.28 11.61 -5.49
N VAL A 21 12.02 11.90 -5.15
CA VAL A 21 11.29 11.23 -4.08
C VAL A 21 10.14 10.46 -4.69
N VAL A 22 9.96 9.20 -4.30
CA VAL A 22 8.85 8.36 -4.74
C VAL A 22 7.99 7.99 -3.55
N LEU A 23 6.69 8.29 -3.62
CA LEU A 23 5.70 7.86 -2.65
C LEU A 23 4.76 6.83 -3.27
N THR A 24 4.90 5.59 -2.85
CA THR A 24 4.02 4.48 -3.23
C THR A 24 2.97 4.22 -2.15
N GLY A 25 2.00 3.33 -2.41
CA GLY A 25 1.02 2.91 -1.42
C GLY A 25 -0.32 2.57 -2.06
N ALA A 26 -1.19 1.91 -1.30
CA ALA A 26 -2.49 1.45 -1.79
C ALA A 26 -3.35 2.61 -2.35
N ARG A 27 -4.34 2.26 -3.17
CA ARG A 27 -5.38 3.24 -3.57
C ARG A 27 -6.08 3.78 -2.34
N GLN A 28 -6.50 5.04 -2.40
CA GLN A 28 -7.18 5.73 -1.30
C GLN A 28 -6.36 5.89 0.01
N ALA A 29 -5.07 5.55 0.04
CA ALA A 29 -4.17 5.83 1.17
C ALA A 29 -3.85 7.33 1.38
N GLY A 30 -4.26 8.19 0.43
CA GLY A 30 -4.12 9.65 0.53
C GLY A 30 -2.82 10.24 -0.05
N LYS A 31 -2.12 9.50 -0.93
CA LYS A 31 -0.83 9.91 -1.53
C LYS A 31 -0.87 11.31 -2.14
N THR A 32 -1.76 11.54 -3.10
CA THR A 32 -1.94 12.83 -3.79
C THR A 32 -2.18 13.96 -2.81
N THR A 33 -3.08 13.75 -1.84
CA THR A 33 -3.39 14.73 -0.80
C THR A 33 -2.16 15.08 0.04
N VAL A 34 -1.39 14.08 0.46
CA VAL A 34 -0.15 14.32 1.22
C VAL A 34 0.83 15.15 0.42
N LEU A 35 1.12 14.77 -0.83
CA LEU A 35 2.13 15.43 -1.64
C LEU A 35 1.74 16.87 -2.01
N GLN A 36 0.48 17.11 -2.39
CA GLN A 36 0.03 18.47 -2.71
C GLN A 36 0.05 19.40 -1.49
N ASN A 37 -0.21 18.88 -0.29
CA ASN A 37 -0.13 19.68 0.94
C ASN A 37 1.31 19.94 1.38
N LEU A 38 2.21 18.97 1.23
CA LEU A 38 3.62 19.11 1.61
C LEU A 38 4.44 19.95 0.63
N PHE A 39 4.07 19.91 -0.65
CA PHE A 39 4.80 20.54 -1.74
C PHE A 39 3.88 21.47 -2.56
N PRO A 40 3.24 22.48 -1.94
CA PRO A 40 2.23 23.31 -2.60
C PRO A 40 2.80 24.19 -3.74
N HIS A 41 4.12 24.39 -3.77
CA HIS A 41 4.81 25.15 -4.82
C HIS A 41 5.23 24.29 -6.02
N TYR A 42 5.05 22.97 -5.95
CA TYR A 42 5.40 22.08 -7.05
C TYR A 42 4.28 22.10 -8.08
N ARG A 43 4.63 22.07 -9.36
CA ARG A 43 3.62 21.81 -10.39
C ARG A 43 3.10 20.39 -10.19
N TYR A 44 1.78 20.20 -10.28
CA TYR A 44 1.15 18.90 -10.19
C TYR A 44 0.64 18.45 -11.54
N VAL A 45 1.00 17.23 -11.96
CA VAL A 45 0.51 16.59 -13.17
C VAL A 45 0.06 15.17 -12.83
N SER A 46 -1.16 14.81 -13.24
CA SER A 46 -1.69 13.45 -13.06
C SER A 46 -1.71 12.71 -14.39
N LEU A 47 -1.11 11.52 -14.41
CA LEU A 47 -1.16 10.60 -15.54
C LEU A 47 -2.38 9.67 -15.48
N ASP A 48 -3.35 9.91 -14.59
CA ASP A 48 -4.69 9.33 -14.78
C ASP A 48 -5.38 9.90 -16.02
N LEU A 49 -4.99 11.10 -16.49
CA LEU A 49 -5.44 11.66 -17.76
C LEU A 49 -4.74 10.94 -18.93
N PRO A 50 -5.47 10.18 -19.78
CA PRO A 50 -4.84 9.33 -20.79
C PRO A 50 -3.97 10.10 -21.78
N SER A 51 -4.33 11.33 -22.13
CA SER A 51 -3.55 12.18 -23.04
C SER A 51 -2.20 12.58 -22.45
N LEU A 52 -2.14 12.88 -21.15
CA LEU A 52 -0.90 13.22 -20.47
C LEU A 52 -0.03 11.98 -20.24
N ALA A 53 -0.65 10.84 -19.90
CA ALA A 53 0.06 9.56 -19.81
C ALA A 53 0.69 9.18 -21.16
N GLU A 54 -0.08 9.28 -22.24
CA GLU A 54 0.39 8.99 -23.59
C GLU A 54 1.54 9.93 -23.99
N GLN A 55 1.42 11.23 -23.73
CA GLN A 55 2.49 12.18 -24.00
C GLN A 55 3.75 11.85 -23.18
N ALA A 56 3.59 11.61 -21.88
CA ALA A 56 4.70 11.27 -20.99
C ALA A 56 5.41 9.96 -21.36
N GLU A 57 4.70 9.03 -22.01
CA GLU A 57 5.25 7.75 -22.47
C GLU A 57 5.89 7.85 -23.86
N ARG A 58 5.21 8.50 -24.81
CA ARG A 58 5.63 8.55 -26.22
C ARG A 58 6.61 9.68 -26.53
N ASP A 59 6.48 10.82 -25.86
CA ASP A 59 7.36 11.98 -26.00
C ASP A 59 7.71 12.59 -24.63
N PRO A 60 8.54 11.88 -23.84
CA PRO A 60 8.88 12.30 -22.49
C PRO A 60 9.70 13.59 -22.44
N GLU A 61 10.47 13.91 -23.50
CA GLU A 61 11.27 15.13 -23.56
C GLU A 61 10.40 16.38 -23.67
N THR A 62 9.40 16.36 -24.56
CA THR A 62 8.42 17.44 -24.66
C THR A 62 7.60 17.55 -23.37
N PHE A 63 7.20 16.41 -22.78
CA PHE A 63 6.48 16.40 -21.51
C PHE A 63 7.27 17.10 -20.39
N LEU A 64 8.56 16.75 -20.21
CA LEU A 64 9.43 17.35 -19.19
C LEU A 64 9.79 18.81 -19.49
N SER A 65 9.88 19.19 -20.77
CA SER A 65 10.12 20.58 -21.16
C SER A 65 8.90 21.48 -20.88
N ALA A 66 7.69 20.95 -21.12
CA ALA A 66 6.44 21.63 -20.78
C ALA A 66 6.19 21.69 -19.27
N ASN A 67 6.76 20.75 -18.51
CA ASN A 67 6.61 20.62 -17.06
C ASN A 67 7.98 20.57 -16.37
N PRO A 68 8.69 21.72 -16.26
CA PRO A 68 10.00 21.76 -15.62
C PRO A 68 9.90 21.49 -14.11
N PRO A 69 10.97 20.97 -13.48
CA PRO A 69 11.02 20.80 -12.03
C PRO A 69 10.97 22.17 -11.31
N PRO A 70 10.44 22.26 -10.07
CA PRO A 70 9.97 21.16 -9.24
C PRO A 70 8.58 20.61 -9.66
N LEU A 71 8.49 19.30 -9.86
CA LEU A 71 7.31 18.64 -10.46
C LEU A 71 6.86 17.42 -9.63
N ILE A 72 5.56 17.36 -9.35
CA ILE A 72 4.85 16.15 -8.90
C ILE A 72 4.23 15.46 -10.11
N VAL A 73 4.55 14.18 -10.32
CA VAL A 73 3.91 13.31 -11.32
C VAL A 73 3.14 12.21 -10.61
N ASP A 74 1.82 12.23 -10.75
CA ASP A 74 0.92 11.23 -10.16
C ASP A 74 0.56 10.10 -11.11
N GLU A 75 0.40 8.92 -10.51
CA GLU A 75 0.21 7.64 -11.17
C GLU A 75 1.25 7.36 -12.28
N VAL A 76 2.53 7.60 -11.98
CA VAL A 76 3.65 7.51 -12.93
C VAL A 76 3.80 6.12 -13.57
N GLN A 77 3.21 5.07 -12.99
CA GLN A 77 3.21 3.73 -13.60
C GLN A 77 2.49 3.68 -14.97
N TYR A 78 1.66 4.68 -15.30
CA TYR A 78 1.04 4.79 -16.62
C TYR A 78 2.00 5.27 -17.72
N ALA A 79 3.18 5.79 -17.36
CA ALA A 79 4.25 6.15 -18.29
C ALA A 79 5.63 5.63 -17.84
N PRO A 80 5.90 4.30 -17.88
CA PRO A 80 7.19 3.71 -17.52
C PRO A 80 8.40 4.28 -18.26
N GLY A 81 8.25 4.71 -19.52
CA GLY A 81 9.30 5.31 -20.33
C GLY A 81 9.83 6.64 -19.78
N LEU A 82 9.03 7.34 -18.98
CA LEU A 82 9.39 8.61 -18.36
C LEU A 82 10.57 8.48 -17.39
N PHE A 83 10.73 7.35 -16.70
CA PHE A 83 11.78 7.14 -15.69
C PHE A 83 13.19 7.35 -16.23
N ARG A 84 13.48 6.91 -17.46
CA ARG A 84 14.79 7.08 -18.11
C ARG A 84 15.09 8.54 -18.44
N HIS A 85 14.06 9.31 -18.77
CA HIS A 85 14.19 10.73 -19.12
C HIS A 85 14.31 11.60 -17.86
N ILE A 86 13.60 11.25 -16.79
CA ILE A 86 13.81 11.86 -15.46
C ILE A 86 15.25 11.64 -14.99
N LYS A 87 15.79 10.41 -15.14
CA LYS A 87 17.19 10.12 -14.83
C LYS A 87 18.14 11.06 -15.58
N ALA A 88 17.95 11.19 -16.89
CA ALA A 88 18.78 12.07 -17.72
C ALA A 88 18.65 13.55 -17.31
N ALA A 89 17.44 14.01 -16.99
CA ALA A 89 17.21 15.38 -16.50
C ALA A 89 17.92 15.64 -15.17
N VAL A 90 17.79 14.73 -14.21
CA VAL A 90 18.47 14.80 -12.90
C VAL A 90 19.99 14.74 -13.06
N ASP A 91 20.50 13.88 -13.94
CA ASP A 91 21.95 13.75 -14.19
C ASP A 91 22.57 15.02 -14.81
N ARG A 92 21.78 15.86 -15.49
CA ARG A 92 22.22 17.17 -15.98
C ARG A 92 22.29 18.23 -14.86
N ASN A 93 21.54 18.06 -13.78
CA ASN A 93 21.49 19.01 -12.67
C ASN A 93 21.68 18.30 -11.31
N ARG A 94 22.84 17.67 -11.13
CA ARG A 94 23.13 16.80 -9.96
C ARG A 94 23.19 17.51 -8.62
N HIS A 95 23.26 18.84 -8.61
CA HIS A 95 23.36 19.64 -7.37
C HIS A 95 22.00 20.07 -6.82
N SER A 96 20.91 19.82 -7.56
CA SER A 96 19.55 20.17 -7.15
C SER A 96 18.80 18.95 -6.63
N ASN A 97 18.34 19.02 -5.38
CA ASN A 97 17.50 17.99 -4.77
C ASN A 97 16.02 18.34 -4.90
N GLY A 98 15.14 17.36 -4.70
CA GLY A 98 13.69 17.56 -4.74
C GLY A 98 13.16 17.96 -6.11
N GLN A 99 13.86 17.64 -7.20
CA GLN A 99 13.45 18.03 -8.55
C GLN A 99 12.13 17.36 -8.97
N TYR A 100 11.99 16.07 -8.64
CA TYR A 100 10.81 15.29 -9.02
C TYR A 100 10.24 14.53 -7.82
N ILE A 101 8.92 14.58 -7.70
CA ILE A 101 8.15 13.79 -6.75
C ILE A 101 7.23 12.88 -7.55
N LEU A 102 7.38 11.57 -7.40
CA LEU A 102 6.62 10.59 -8.15
C LEU A 102 5.68 9.84 -7.21
N THR A 103 4.47 9.56 -7.66
CA THR A 103 3.52 8.71 -6.92
C THR A 103 2.87 7.71 -7.84
N GLY A 104 2.41 6.61 -7.24
CA GLY A 104 1.59 5.64 -7.94
C GLY A 104 1.08 4.53 -7.04
N SER A 105 -0.05 3.93 -7.42
CA SER A 105 -0.68 2.86 -6.65
C SER A 105 -0.08 1.47 -6.89
N GLN A 106 0.67 1.28 -7.99
CA GLN A 106 1.19 -0.03 -8.40
C GLN A 106 2.66 -0.21 -7.98
N HIS A 107 2.90 -0.57 -6.72
CA HIS A 107 4.23 -0.63 -6.12
C HIS A 107 5.23 -1.47 -6.93
N PHE A 108 4.84 -2.65 -7.44
CA PHE A 108 5.77 -3.53 -8.17
C PHE A 108 6.29 -2.92 -9.49
N ILE A 109 5.40 -2.35 -10.31
CA ILE A 109 5.79 -1.72 -11.59
C ILE A 109 6.73 -0.54 -11.31
N LEU A 110 6.40 0.26 -10.29
CA LEU A 110 7.23 1.38 -9.87
C LEU A 110 8.62 0.91 -9.44
N MET A 111 8.72 -0.08 -8.55
CA MET A 111 10.01 -0.57 -8.05
C MET A 111 10.90 -1.16 -9.15
N LYS A 112 10.31 -1.86 -10.13
CA LYS A 112 11.05 -2.36 -11.29
C LYS A 112 11.68 -1.20 -12.08
N ASN A 113 10.87 -0.21 -12.48
CA ASN A 113 11.34 0.93 -13.27
C ASN A 113 12.36 1.80 -12.51
N ILE A 114 12.17 1.97 -11.20
CA ILE A 114 13.10 2.68 -10.32
C ILE A 114 14.44 1.96 -10.25
N SER A 115 14.44 0.64 -10.06
CA SER A 115 15.66 -0.17 -10.00
C SER A 115 16.46 -0.07 -11.32
N ASP A 116 15.76 -0.08 -12.46
CA ASP A 116 16.38 -0.01 -13.77
C ASP A 116 16.94 1.38 -14.12
N SER A 117 16.28 2.46 -13.66
CA SER A 117 16.56 3.82 -14.16
C SER A 117 17.00 4.83 -13.09
N LEU A 118 16.50 4.73 -11.85
CA LEU A 118 16.70 5.73 -10.79
C LEU A 118 17.47 5.21 -9.56
N ALA A 119 18.11 4.05 -9.67
CA ALA A 119 18.96 3.50 -8.61
C ALA A 119 20.00 4.54 -8.13
N GLY A 120 20.06 4.74 -6.81
CA GLY A 120 20.94 5.71 -6.16
C GLY A 120 20.54 7.19 -6.29
N ARG A 121 19.46 7.50 -7.02
CA ARG A 121 18.96 8.88 -7.25
C ARG A 121 17.58 9.12 -6.65
N ALA A 122 16.84 8.06 -6.35
CA ALA A 122 15.51 8.13 -5.77
C ALA A 122 15.49 7.63 -4.33
N ALA A 123 14.85 8.39 -3.44
CA ALA A 123 14.38 7.87 -2.16
C ALA A 123 12.95 7.36 -2.33
N VAL A 124 12.68 6.12 -1.91
CA VAL A 124 11.37 5.48 -2.07
C VAL A 124 10.73 5.24 -0.72
N PHE A 125 9.47 5.64 -0.60
CA PHE A 125 8.64 5.47 0.58
C PHE A 125 7.33 4.77 0.22
N GLU A 126 6.76 4.04 1.18
CA GLU A 126 5.42 3.47 1.09
C GLU A 126 4.51 4.16 2.11
N LEU A 127 3.38 4.69 1.65
CA LEU A 127 2.37 5.31 2.49
C LEU A 127 1.41 4.22 3.00
N GLU A 128 1.39 4.03 4.31
CA GLU A 128 0.38 3.21 4.98
C GLU A 128 -0.94 3.98 5.16
N ASN A 129 -1.99 3.26 5.59
CA ASN A 129 -3.21 3.88 6.09
C ASN A 129 -2.96 4.65 7.40
N LEU A 130 -3.99 5.33 7.93
CA LEU A 130 -3.83 6.18 9.12
C LEU A 130 -3.36 5.37 10.33
N SER A 131 -2.41 5.89 11.10
CA SER A 131 -2.05 5.31 12.40
C SER A 131 -2.99 5.80 13.50
N ILE A 132 -3.02 5.11 14.65
CA ILE A 132 -3.74 5.62 15.83
C ILE A 132 -3.18 6.96 16.29
N ILE A 133 -1.88 7.19 16.11
CA ILE A 133 -1.22 8.44 16.50
C ILE A 133 -1.73 9.58 15.62
N GLU A 134 -1.89 9.35 14.31
CA GLU A 134 -2.47 10.32 13.38
C GLU A 134 -3.94 10.63 13.73
N LEU A 135 -4.73 9.61 14.04
CA LEU A 135 -6.13 9.77 14.46
C LEU A 135 -6.25 10.53 15.80
N ASP A 136 -5.38 10.25 16.75
CA ASP A 136 -5.38 10.86 18.08
C ASP A 136 -4.95 12.33 18.01
N LYS A 137 -3.89 12.64 17.27
CA LYS A 137 -3.46 14.03 16.99
C LYS A 137 -4.55 14.86 16.32
N ALA A 138 -5.37 14.24 15.47
CA ALA A 138 -6.50 14.89 14.83
C ALA A 138 -7.75 15.01 15.74
N GLY A 139 -7.73 14.43 16.95
CA GLY A 139 -8.85 14.45 17.89
C GLY A 139 -10.03 13.59 17.46
N ILE A 140 -9.81 12.64 16.54
CA ILE A 140 -10.87 11.78 15.97
C ILE A 140 -10.67 10.29 16.32
N PHE A 141 -9.63 9.96 17.07
CA PHE A 141 -9.44 8.61 17.59
C PHE A 141 -10.63 8.23 18.48
N PRO A 142 -11.28 7.06 18.23
CA PRO A 142 -12.51 6.70 18.91
C PRO A 142 -12.22 6.19 20.34
N THR A 143 -12.09 7.10 21.30
CA THR A 143 -11.75 6.81 22.71
C THR A 143 -12.92 6.37 23.58
N LYS A 144 -14.17 6.58 23.16
CA LYS A 144 -15.36 6.34 24.00
C LYS A 144 -15.95 4.95 23.79
N GLY A 145 -16.30 4.26 24.88
CA GLY A 145 -17.06 3.00 24.86
C GLY A 145 -16.41 1.92 23.98
N LYS A 146 -17.17 1.37 23.03
CA LYS A 146 -16.69 0.40 22.02
C LYS A 146 -15.94 1.04 20.85
N GLY A 147 -15.37 2.24 21.03
CA GLY A 147 -14.70 2.99 19.96
C GLY A 147 -13.56 2.24 19.27
N LEU A 148 -12.85 1.38 20.01
CA LEU A 148 -11.87 0.48 19.42
C LEU A 148 -12.49 -0.51 18.43
N TYR A 149 -13.71 -0.99 18.66
CA TYR A 149 -14.39 -1.93 17.74
C TYR A 149 -14.79 -1.20 16.46
N ARG A 150 -15.22 0.06 16.60
CA ARG A 150 -15.41 0.94 15.45
C ARG A 150 -14.13 1.04 14.64
N LEU A 151 -12.97 1.28 15.25
CA LEU A 151 -11.70 1.30 14.51
C LEU A 151 -11.40 -0.04 13.81
N LEU A 152 -11.53 -1.15 14.52
CA LEU A 152 -11.23 -2.49 13.97
C LEU A 152 -12.13 -2.88 12.79
N CYS A 153 -13.41 -2.53 12.85
CA CYS A 153 -14.38 -2.84 11.79
C CYS A 153 -14.41 -1.79 10.68
N ARG A 154 -14.16 -0.52 11.01
CA ARG A 154 -14.10 0.58 10.04
C ARG A 154 -12.77 0.62 9.30
N GLY A 155 -11.69 0.15 9.90
CA GLY A 155 -10.34 0.25 9.34
C GLY A 155 -9.79 1.67 9.37
N GLU A 156 -8.74 1.89 8.59
CA GLU A 156 -7.79 2.98 8.80
C GLU A 156 -7.63 3.86 7.55
N PHE A 157 -8.44 3.61 6.52
CA PHE A 157 -8.44 4.42 5.30
C PHE A 157 -8.79 5.89 5.61
N PRO A 158 -7.98 6.87 5.14
CA PRO A 158 -8.19 8.27 5.46
C PRO A 158 -9.59 8.80 5.14
N GLU A 159 -10.20 8.34 4.05
CA GLU A 159 -11.52 8.78 3.62
C GLU A 159 -12.62 8.47 4.64
N LEU A 160 -12.53 7.30 5.31
CA LEU A 160 -13.48 6.89 6.33
C LEU A 160 -13.38 7.75 7.60
N TRP A 161 -12.24 8.36 7.86
CA TRP A 161 -12.03 9.22 9.03
C TRP A 161 -12.23 10.70 8.71
N ARG A 162 -12.01 11.10 7.46
CA ARG A 162 -12.37 12.40 6.92
C ARG A 162 -13.89 12.58 6.90
N ASN A 163 -14.62 11.56 6.47
CA ASN A 163 -16.08 11.52 6.49
C ASN A 163 -16.56 10.46 7.50
N GLN A 164 -16.68 10.85 8.77
CA GLN A 164 -17.03 9.92 9.85
C GLN A 164 -18.44 9.32 9.75
N THR A 165 -19.32 9.91 8.92
CA THR A 165 -20.67 9.39 8.65
C THR A 165 -20.72 8.46 7.44
N MET A 166 -19.60 8.30 6.70
CA MET A 166 -19.52 7.36 5.59
C MET A 166 -19.75 5.93 6.07
N ASP A 167 -20.62 5.20 5.39
CA ASP A 167 -20.81 3.77 5.62
C ASP A 167 -19.59 2.99 5.12
N SER A 168 -18.94 2.26 6.02
CA SER A 168 -17.74 1.47 5.69
C SER A 168 -18.05 0.33 4.74
N ASN A 169 -19.24 -0.28 4.81
CA ASN A 169 -19.61 -1.38 3.91
C ASN A 169 -19.71 -0.90 2.46
N THR A 170 -20.38 0.23 2.23
CA THR A 170 -20.46 0.87 0.90
C THR A 170 -19.07 1.24 0.41
N PHE A 171 -18.23 1.84 1.26
CA PHE A 171 -16.85 2.18 0.93
C PHE A 171 -16.05 0.96 0.47
N TYR A 172 -16.02 -0.12 1.26
CA TYR A 172 -15.25 -1.32 0.94
C TYR A 172 -15.81 -2.08 -0.27
N THR A 173 -17.13 -2.03 -0.49
CA THR A 173 -17.75 -2.58 -1.70
C THR A 173 -17.22 -1.85 -2.94
N SER A 174 -17.27 -0.52 -2.96
CA SER A 174 -16.72 0.28 -4.07
C SER A 174 -15.20 0.13 -4.21
N TYR A 175 -14.48 0.08 -3.10
CA TYR A 175 -13.03 -0.12 -3.09
C TYR A 175 -12.64 -1.46 -3.72
N LEU A 176 -13.29 -2.57 -3.34
CA LEU A 176 -13.01 -3.88 -3.93
C LEU A 176 -13.35 -3.92 -5.41
N VAL A 177 -14.49 -3.39 -5.85
CA VAL A 177 -14.86 -3.38 -7.28
C VAL A 177 -13.79 -2.67 -8.10
N THR A 178 -13.42 -1.45 -7.70
CA THR A 178 -12.40 -0.66 -8.43
C THR A 178 -11.02 -1.31 -8.38
N TYR A 179 -10.64 -1.94 -7.27
CA TYR A 179 -9.42 -2.72 -7.13
C TYR A 179 -9.40 -3.93 -8.09
N LEU A 180 -10.48 -4.72 -8.12
CA LEU A 180 -10.63 -5.89 -8.98
C LEU A 180 -10.55 -5.50 -10.47
N GLU A 181 -11.23 -4.43 -10.85
CA GLU A 181 -11.27 -3.96 -12.23
C GLU A 181 -9.92 -3.41 -12.72
N ARG A 182 -9.23 -2.62 -11.89
CA ARG A 182 -8.02 -1.92 -12.31
C ARG A 182 -6.73 -2.68 -12.01
N ASP A 183 -6.55 -3.22 -10.81
CA ASP A 183 -5.27 -3.84 -10.42
C ASP A 183 -5.24 -5.34 -10.74
N VAL A 184 -6.33 -6.05 -10.44
CA VAL A 184 -6.33 -7.51 -10.59
C VAL A 184 -6.46 -7.91 -12.07
N ARG A 185 -7.36 -7.27 -12.81
CA ARG A 185 -7.62 -7.62 -14.21
C ARG A 185 -6.41 -7.33 -15.12
N GLN A 186 -5.70 -6.23 -14.88
CA GLN A 186 -4.51 -5.85 -15.66
C GLN A 186 -3.34 -6.82 -15.45
N ILE A 187 -3.18 -7.35 -14.24
CA ILE A 187 -1.99 -8.14 -13.89
C ILE A 187 -2.17 -9.63 -14.21
N LEU A 188 -3.37 -10.18 -14.02
CA LEU A 188 -3.54 -11.64 -13.99
C LEU A 188 -4.33 -12.23 -15.16
N GLN A 189 -4.92 -11.40 -16.03
CA GLN A 189 -5.91 -11.87 -17.01
C GLN A 189 -6.90 -12.86 -16.36
N VAL A 190 -7.33 -12.57 -15.11
CA VAL A 190 -8.07 -13.54 -14.28
C VAL A 190 -9.26 -14.02 -15.08
N THR A 191 -9.26 -15.32 -15.38
CA THR A 191 -10.28 -15.95 -16.23
C THR A 191 -11.65 -15.96 -15.54
N SER A 192 -11.67 -15.89 -14.21
CA SER A 192 -12.87 -15.91 -13.37
C SER A 192 -12.75 -14.97 -12.16
N LEU A 193 -13.42 -13.81 -12.22
CA LEU A 193 -13.51 -12.86 -11.08
C LEU A 193 -14.13 -13.53 -9.85
N ARG A 194 -15.08 -14.45 -10.06
CA ARG A 194 -15.74 -15.22 -9.00
C ARG A 194 -14.75 -16.04 -8.17
N ASP A 195 -13.78 -16.70 -8.81
CA ASP A 195 -12.81 -17.51 -8.09
C ASP A 195 -11.84 -16.64 -7.29
N PHE A 196 -11.51 -15.46 -7.81
CA PHE A 196 -10.70 -14.49 -7.08
C PHE A 196 -11.45 -13.92 -5.86
N GLU A 197 -12.73 -13.59 -5.99
CA GLU A 197 -13.57 -13.16 -4.86
C GLU A 197 -13.68 -14.25 -3.77
N ARG A 198 -13.84 -15.51 -4.18
CA ARG A 198 -13.82 -16.65 -3.24
C ARG A 198 -12.45 -16.75 -2.55
N PHE A 199 -11.37 -16.63 -3.32
CA PHE A 199 -10.01 -16.66 -2.80
C PHE A 199 -9.73 -15.55 -1.78
N ILE A 200 -10.06 -14.28 -2.07
CA ILE A 200 -9.74 -13.19 -1.15
C ILE A 200 -10.51 -13.31 0.18
N ARG A 201 -11.75 -13.84 0.15
CA ARG A 201 -12.51 -14.14 1.37
C ARG A 201 -11.93 -15.33 2.15
N LEU A 202 -11.53 -16.40 1.48
CA LEU A 202 -10.85 -17.53 2.11
C LEU A 202 -9.48 -17.14 2.68
N LEU A 203 -8.81 -16.17 2.05
CA LEU A 203 -7.56 -15.60 2.53
C LEU A 203 -7.78 -14.72 3.77
N ALA A 204 -8.87 -13.92 3.79
CA ALA A 204 -9.27 -13.11 4.93
C ALA A 204 -9.46 -13.98 6.19
N ALA A 205 -10.12 -15.14 6.05
CA ALA A 205 -10.28 -16.11 7.13
C ALA A 205 -8.96 -16.69 7.67
N ARG A 206 -7.83 -16.45 7.00
CA ARG A 206 -6.48 -16.92 7.35
C ARG A 206 -5.53 -15.79 7.75
N SER A 207 -6.01 -14.55 7.89
CA SER A 207 -5.17 -13.46 8.41
C SER A 207 -4.61 -13.82 9.78
N GLY A 208 -3.33 -13.56 10.03
CA GLY A 208 -2.60 -13.97 11.23
C GLY A 208 -2.12 -15.42 11.25
N SER A 209 -2.48 -16.24 10.26
CA SER A 209 -2.11 -17.66 10.19
C SER A 209 -0.94 -17.93 9.25
N ILE A 210 -0.27 -19.07 9.43
CA ILE A 210 0.78 -19.55 8.51
C ILE A 210 0.13 -19.88 7.16
N LEU A 211 0.72 -19.38 6.09
CA LEU A 211 0.21 -19.54 4.74
C LEU A 211 0.40 -20.97 4.22
N ASN A 212 -0.70 -21.71 4.08
CA ASN A 212 -0.75 -22.97 3.34
C ASN A 212 -1.42 -22.75 1.97
N LYS A 213 -0.59 -22.67 0.92
CA LYS A 213 -1.05 -22.41 -0.45
C LYS A 213 -1.76 -23.61 -1.08
N THR A 214 -1.43 -24.83 -0.66
CA THR A 214 -2.03 -26.07 -1.16
C THR A 214 -3.47 -26.20 -0.68
N ASP A 215 -3.71 -25.95 0.61
CA ASP A 215 -5.07 -25.97 1.17
C ASP A 215 -5.93 -24.87 0.54
N LEU A 216 -5.36 -23.69 0.34
CA LEU A 216 -6.07 -22.57 -0.29
C LEU A 216 -6.43 -22.87 -1.75
N ALA A 217 -5.52 -23.51 -2.50
CA ALA A 217 -5.78 -23.95 -3.87
C ALA A 217 -6.94 -24.95 -3.93
N LYS A 218 -6.95 -25.93 -3.00
CA LYS A 218 -8.02 -26.92 -2.87
C LYS A 218 -9.37 -26.29 -2.53
N ASP A 219 -9.40 -25.37 -1.56
CA ASP A 219 -10.64 -24.73 -1.11
C ASP A 219 -11.25 -23.80 -2.17
N VAL A 220 -10.42 -23.18 -3.01
CA VAL A 220 -10.88 -22.34 -4.13
C VAL A 220 -11.28 -23.21 -5.33
N GLY A 221 -10.55 -24.30 -5.59
CA GLY A 221 -10.72 -25.13 -6.77
C GLY A 221 -9.82 -24.73 -7.96
N VAL A 222 -8.63 -24.18 -7.70
CA VAL A 222 -7.68 -23.72 -8.72
C VAL A 222 -6.28 -24.32 -8.49
N SER A 223 -5.36 -24.09 -9.43
CA SER A 223 -3.98 -24.56 -9.28
C SER A 223 -3.19 -23.77 -8.23
N SER A 224 -2.18 -24.40 -7.61
CA SER A 224 -1.25 -23.71 -6.70
C SER A 224 -0.50 -22.56 -7.37
N LYS A 225 -0.29 -22.64 -8.69
CA LYS A 225 0.28 -21.54 -9.48
C LYS A 225 -0.64 -20.32 -9.48
N ALA A 226 -1.94 -20.52 -9.74
CA ALA A 226 -2.92 -19.42 -9.69
C ALA A 226 -2.94 -18.75 -8.31
N ILE A 227 -2.92 -19.55 -7.23
CA ILE A 227 -2.82 -19.01 -5.86
C ILE A 227 -1.54 -18.18 -5.65
N ASN A 228 -0.39 -18.66 -6.12
CA ASN A 228 0.86 -17.90 -6.04
C ASN A 228 0.77 -16.56 -6.78
N ASP A 229 0.22 -16.58 -7.99
CA ASP A 229 0.08 -15.38 -8.81
C ASP A 229 -0.88 -14.38 -8.15
N TRP A 230 -2.01 -14.85 -7.59
CA TRP A 230 -2.99 -14.01 -6.90
C TRP A 230 -2.47 -13.41 -5.58
N ILE A 231 -1.71 -14.18 -4.79
CA ILE A 231 -1.01 -13.67 -3.60
C ILE A 231 0.00 -12.60 -4.00
N SER A 232 0.75 -12.82 -5.08
CA SER A 232 1.73 -11.86 -5.58
C SER A 232 1.07 -10.53 -5.95
N VAL A 233 -0.12 -10.58 -6.57
CA VAL A 233 -0.90 -9.39 -6.89
C VAL A 233 -1.42 -8.67 -5.64
N LEU A 234 -1.98 -9.40 -4.67
CA LEU A 234 -2.44 -8.77 -3.42
C LEU A 234 -1.28 -8.13 -2.65
N GLN A 235 -0.09 -8.72 -2.66
CA GLN A 235 1.09 -8.14 -2.03
C GLN A 235 1.58 -6.90 -2.79
N ALA A 236 1.66 -6.98 -4.12
CA ALA A 236 2.12 -5.89 -4.99
C ALA A 236 1.19 -4.67 -5.00
N SER A 237 -0.10 -4.88 -4.75
CA SER A 237 -1.12 -3.82 -4.64
C SER A 237 -1.34 -3.34 -3.20
N GLY A 238 -0.55 -3.83 -2.24
CA GLY A 238 -0.61 -3.40 -0.85
C GLY A 238 -1.87 -3.86 -0.09
N GLN A 239 -2.56 -4.91 -0.55
CA GLN A 239 -3.73 -5.44 0.17
C GLN A 239 -3.32 -6.39 1.31
N ILE A 240 -2.24 -7.14 1.11
CA ILE A 240 -1.70 -8.07 2.10
C ILE A 240 -0.20 -7.84 2.32
N ILE A 241 0.31 -8.48 3.35
CA ILE A 241 1.73 -8.59 3.65
C ILE A 241 2.03 -10.01 4.14
N LEU A 242 3.18 -10.55 3.71
CA LEU A 242 3.72 -11.81 4.19
C LEU A 242 4.78 -11.51 5.25
N LEU A 243 4.51 -11.92 6.49
CA LEU A 243 5.43 -11.76 7.60
C LEU A 243 6.31 -13.00 7.71
N GLU A 244 7.59 -12.83 7.44
CA GLU A 244 8.57 -13.91 7.48
C GLU A 244 8.91 -14.32 8.92
N PRO A 245 9.20 -15.61 9.17
CA PRO A 245 9.59 -16.07 10.49
C PRO A 245 10.99 -15.58 10.88
N TRP A 246 11.24 -15.49 12.18
CA TRP A 246 12.58 -15.31 12.71
C TRP A 246 13.32 -16.64 12.76
N PHE A 247 14.54 -16.66 12.20
CA PHE A 247 15.48 -17.76 12.34
C PHE A 247 16.91 -17.23 12.39
N ALA A 248 17.74 -17.82 13.25
CA ALA A 248 19.16 -17.48 13.35
C ALA A 248 19.93 -17.79 12.06
N ASN A 249 19.53 -18.83 11.32
CA ASN A 249 20.11 -19.17 10.02
C ASN A 249 19.29 -18.55 8.89
N PHE A 250 19.90 -17.63 8.13
CA PHE A 250 19.27 -16.91 7.02
C PHE A 250 18.73 -17.85 5.92
N GLY A 251 19.44 -18.93 5.59
CA GLY A 251 18.99 -19.91 4.61
C GLY A 251 17.73 -20.67 5.06
N LYS A 252 17.66 -21.04 6.34
CA LYS A 252 16.44 -21.67 6.91
C LYS A 252 15.27 -20.70 7.01
N ARG A 253 15.53 -19.40 7.15
CA ARG A 253 14.50 -18.35 7.13
C ARG A 253 13.76 -18.32 5.80
N LEU A 254 14.48 -18.39 4.68
CA LEU A 254 13.91 -18.27 3.33
C LEU A 254 13.03 -19.45 2.89
N VAL A 255 13.11 -20.60 3.57
CA VAL A 255 12.40 -21.83 3.17
C VAL A 255 11.11 -22.04 3.97
N ARG A 256 10.90 -21.30 5.06
CA ARG A 256 9.76 -21.51 5.97
C ARG A 256 8.58 -20.64 5.55
N SER A 257 7.37 -21.20 5.68
CA SER A 257 6.14 -20.50 5.29
C SER A 257 5.93 -19.23 6.13
N PRO A 258 5.62 -18.09 5.50
CA PRO A 258 5.30 -16.85 6.20
C PRO A 258 3.91 -16.91 6.83
N LYS A 259 3.65 -16.02 7.79
CA LYS A 259 2.29 -15.66 8.16
C LYS A 259 1.73 -14.66 7.14
N ILE A 260 0.44 -14.69 6.90
CA ILE A 260 -0.24 -13.71 6.05
C ILE A 260 -1.06 -12.74 6.89
N TYR A 261 -1.01 -11.46 6.56
CA TYR A 261 -1.89 -10.44 7.13
C TYR A 261 -2.49 -9.58 6.04
N PHE A 262 -3.74 -9.16 6.21
CA PHE A 262 -4.26 -8.01 5.48
C PHE A 262 -3.61 -6.73 6.02
N ARG A 263 -3.43 -5.73 5.17
CA ARG A 263 -2.82 -4.46 5.62
C ARG A 263 -3.78 -3.59 6.43
N ASP A 264 -5.08 -3.73 6.19
CA ASP A 264 -6.14 -2.95 6.83
C ASP A 264 -7.14 -3.87 7.57
N CYS A 265 -7.38 -3.58 8.84
CA CYS A 265 -8.27 -4.38 9.70
C CYS A 265 -9.76 -4.22 9.34
N GLY A 266 -10.17 -3.08 8.79
CA GLY A 266 -11.54 -2.87 8.34
C GLY A 266 -11.84 -3.61 7.04
N LEU A 267 -10.89 -3.66 6.09
CA LEU A 267 -11.01 -4.48 4.90
C LEU A 267 -11.11 -5.96 5.27
N LEU A 268 -10.29 -6.41 6.22
CA LEU A 268 -10.38 -7.77 6.78
C LEU A 268 -11.76 -8.02 7.39
N SER A 269 -12.23 -7.13 8.26
CA SER A 269 -13.56 -7.23 8.90
C SER A 269 -14.68 -7.30 7.86
N PHE A 270 -14.63 -6.45 6.84
CA PHE A 270 -15.58 -6.43 5.72
C PHE A 270 -15.59 -7.75 4.93
N LEU A 271 -14.41 -8.28 4.58
CA LEU A 271 -14.29 -9.55 3.85
C LEU A 271 -14.82 -10.75 4.64
N LEU A 272 -14.71 -10.69 5.97
CA LEU A 272 -15.24 -11.67 6.91
C LEU A 272 -16.73 -11.47 7.23
N GLY A 273 -17.33 -10.34 6.80
CA GLY A 273 -18.71 -9.99 7.15
C GLY A 273 -18.90 -9.66 8.62
N ILE A 274 -17.89 -9.06 9.26
CA ILE A 274 -17.89 -8.71 10.69
C ILE A 274 -18.02 -7.21 10.86
N ASP A 275 -19.01 -6.81 11.65
CA ASP A 275 -19.20 -5.43 12.11
C ASP A 275 -19.03 -5.30 13.63
N GLU A 276 -19.19 -4.07 14.12
CA GLU A 276 -19.05 -3.73 15.54
C GLU A 276 -20.01 -4.51 16.46
N THR A 277 -21.16 -4.96 15.93
CA THR A 277 -22.22 -5.61 16.71
C THR A 277 -21.89 -7.07 16.99
N ILE A 278 -21.23 -7.76 16.05
CA ILE A 278 -20.91 -9.18 16.16
C ILE A 278 -19.43 -9.47 16.45
N LEU A 279 -18.54 -8.48 16.35
CA LEU A 279 -17.09 -8.64 16.58
C LEU A 279 -16.78 -9.39 17.89
N ASP A 280 -17.50 -9.08 18.97
CA ASP A 280 -17.29 -9.71 20.28
C ASP A 280 -17.49 -11.22 20.29
N ARG A 281 -18.40 -11.72 19.45
CA ARG A 281 -18.77 -13.14 19.39
C ARG A 281 -18.10 -13.86 18.23
N SER A 282 -17.37 -13.12 17.39
CA SER A 282 -16.74 -13.67 16.21
C SER A 282 -15.51 -14.50 16.58
N PRO A 283 -15.35 -15.71 15.99
CA PRO A 283 -14.12 -16.47 16.14
C PRO A 283 -12.90 -15.75 15.54
N PHE A 284 -13.12 -14.77 14.66
CA PHE A 284 -12.06 -14.00 14.00
C PHE A 284 -11.63 -12.75 14.79
N LYS A 285 -12.23 -12.46 15.96
CA LYS A 285 -11.88 -11.29 16.78
C LYS A 285 -10.37 -11.19 17.03
N GLY A 286 -9.74 -12.32 17.38
CA GLY A 286 -8.30 -12.38 17.61
C GLY A 286 -7.48 -12.07 16.37
N ALA A 287 -7.87 -12.61 15.21
CA ALA A 287 -7.18 -12.36 13.94
C ALA A 287 -7.30 -10.90 13.49
N ILE A 288 -8.48 -10.27 13.67
CA ILE A 288 -8.69 -8.85 13.38
C ILE A 288 -7.83 -7.97 14.29
N TRP A 289 -7.82 -8.29 15.59
CA TRP A 289 -7.00 -7.59 16.58
C TRP A 289 -5.50 -7.70 16.28
N GLU A 290 -5.00 -8.91 16.01
CA GLU A 290 -3.60 -9.15 15.66
C GLU A 290 -3.22 -8.42 14.36
N THR A 291 -4.12 -8.40 13.37
CA THR A 291 -3.92 -7.67 12.11
C THR A 291 -3.79 -6.17 12.34
N PHE A 292 -4.65 -5.59 13.18
CA PHE A 292 -4.56 -4.18 13.58
C PHE A 292 -3.24 -3.87 14.31
N LEU A 293 -2.89 -4.67 15.32
CA LEU A 293 -1.64 -4.48 16.06
C LEU A 293 -0.42 -4.56 15.15
N PHE A 294 -0.40 -5.52 14.23
CA PHE A 294 0.68 -5.63 13.26
C PHE A 294 0.72 -4.43 12.31
N ALA A 295 -0.42 -3.90 11.87
CA ALA A 295 -0.46 -2.66 11.08
C ALA A 295 0.14 -1.47 11.85
N GLU A 296 -0.19 -1.28 13.13
CA GLU A 296 0.37 -0.21 13.94
C GLU A 296 1.87 -0.35 14.19
N LEU A 297 2.36 -1.58 14.40
CA LEU A 297 3.80 -1.85 14.51
C LEU A 297 4.52 -1.49 13.20
N ARG A 298 3.95 -1.85 12.04
CA ARG A 298 4.53 -1.50 10.73
C ARG A 298 4.56 -0.01 10.49
N LYS A 299 3.49 0.72 10.81
CA LYS A 299 3.44 2.18 10.68
C LYS A 299 4.50 2.84 11.56
N THR A 300 4.60 2.39 12.81
CA THR A 300 5.62 2.88 13.75
C THR A 300 7.04 2.62 13.24
N ASP A 301 7.30 1.44 12.68
CA ASP A 301 8.61 1.08 12.11
C ASP A 301 8.92 1.88 10.84
N ALA A 302 7.95 2.02 9.93
CA ALA A 302 8.10 2.74 8.67
C ALA A 302 8.40 4.23 8.85
N TYR A 303 7.97 4.83 9.96
CA TYR A 303 8.12 6.26 10.22
C TYR A 303 9.23 6.61 11.22
N ARG A 304 9.95 5.61 11.75
CA ARG A 304 11.13 5.82 12.61
C ARG A 304 12.41 5.98 11.79
N GLU A 305 13.35 6.78 12.30
CA GLU A 305 14.71 6.82 11.76
C GLU A 305 15.44 5.52 12.15
N GLY A 306 15.76 4.70 11.15
CA GLY A 306 16.39 3.39 11.32
C GLY A 306 15.45 2.28 10.87
N GLN A 307 15.94 1.40 9.98
CA GLN A 307 15.15 0.29 9.46
C GLN A 307 15.12 -0.84 10.49
N GLY A 308 14.05 -0.91 11.28
CA GLY A 308 13.69 -2.16 11.93
C GLY A 308 13.22 -3.17 10.89
N ARG A 309 13.21 -4.43 11.28
CA ARG A 309 12.56 -5.49 10.51
C ARG A 309 11.75 -6.31 11.49
N ILE A 310 10.47 -6.50 11.18
CA ILE A 310 9.57 -7.28 12.01
C ILE A 310 9.60 -8.71 11.49
N TRP A 311 9.68 -9.66 12.42
CA TRP A 311 9.58 -11.10 12.16
C TRP A 311 8.68 -11.72 13.20
N TYR A 312 7.97 -12.79 12.84
CA TYR A 312 7.25 -13.59 13.83
C TYR A 312 8.17 -14.66 14.42
N TYR A 313 8.10 -14.87 15.73
CA TYR A 313 8.83 -15.97 16.35
C TYR A 313 8.19 -17.31 15.99
N ARG A 314 9.02 -18.29 15.58
CA ARG A 314 8.60 -19.65 15.31
C ARG A 314 9.53 -20.62 16.02
N ASP A 315 8.97 -21.34 17.00
CA ASP A 315 9.67 -22.47 17.61
C ASP A 315 9.78 -23.61 16.58
N GLN A 316 10.91 -24.33 16.59
CA GLN A 316 11.12 -25.50 15.73
C GLN A 316 10.24 -26.69 16.14
N ASN A 317 9.68 -26.66 17.36
CA ASN A 317 8.90 -27.75 17.95
C ASN A 317 7.37 -27.54 17.94
N ALA A 318 6.87 -26.51 17.25
CA ALA A 318 5.43 -26.18 17.17
C ALA A 318 4.80 -26.56 15.82
#